data_AF-A0A101DDJ0-F1
#
_entry.id   AF-A0A101DDJ0-F1
#
_cell.length_a   1.000
_cell.length_b   1.000
_cell.length_c   1.000
_cell.angle_alpha   90.00
_cell.angle_beta   90.00
_cell.angle_gamma   90.00
#
_symmetry.space_group_name_H-M   'P 1'
#
loop_
_entity.id
_entity.type
_entity.pdbx_description
1 polymer ?
#
loop_
_entity_poly.entity_id
_entity_poly.type
_entity_poly.pdbx_seq_one_letter_code
_entity_poly.pdbx_strand_id
1 'polypeptide(L)'
;MKLVKTGILPLDTQLGGGMPAGSVVSVFEEPGAGADVLSYHFTVEGATHGENVFYLATDDSSEEIREYINLYFDLDEAVWENITLLSLRASMQQEEGEKDAKDFLRKTIYDPIGGIKTILSHEEFERVVINNFTYFLANYPIEDVIALIDVLSNYAKRNQSVVMLLVTKGMFDPRTETTVKHYSDGVIELTLKEVENEVQRRLKVVKFKGILVPKAILRYELTDKGIKMESVMRVL
;
A
#
# COMPACT_ATOMS: atom_id res chain seq x y z
N MET A 1 20.88 -5.76 -5.06
CA MET A 1 19.44 -5.46 -5.16
C MET A 1 19.08 -4.59 -3.98
N LYS A 2 18.52 -3.39 -4.19
CA LYS A 2 18.03 -2.52 -3.11
C LYS A 2 16.80 -3.17 -2.48
N LEU A 3 16.72 -3.19 -1.15
CA LEU A 3 15.55 -3.65 -0.40
C LEU A 3 14.95 -2.45 0.33
N VAL A 4 13.62 -2.34 0.33
CA VAL A 4 12.85 -1.27 0.96
C VAL A 4 12.10 -1.86 2.15
N LYS A 5 12.38 -1.33 3.35
CA LYS A 5 11.78 -1.82 4.58
C LYS A 5 10.28 -1.54 4.64
N THR A 6 9.54 -2.46 5.25
CA THR A 6 8.11 -2.33 5.50
C THR A 6 7.79 -1.47 6.72
N GLY A 7 8.77 -1.21 7.59
CA GLY A 7 8.57 -0.60 8.92
C GLY A 7 8.25 -1.63 10.01
N ILE A 8 8.05 -2.90 9.62
CA ILE A 8 7.71 -3.99 10.53
C ILE A 8 8.87 -4.98 10.57
N LEU A 9 9.73 -4.84 11.59
CA LEU A 9 10.99 -5.59 11.70
C LEU A 9 10.85 -7.13 11.51
N PRO A 10 9.85 -7.83 12.10
CA PRO A 10 9.70 -9.26 11.87
C PRO A 10 9.35 -9.60 10.41
N LEU A 11 8.59 -8.75 9.71
CA LEU A 11 8.29 -8.92 8.29
C LEU A 11 9.53 -8.67 7.44
N ASP A 12 10.26 -7.59 7.71
CA ASP A 12 11.51 -7.28 7.02
C ASP A 12 12.52 -8.42 7.16
N THR A 13 12.60 -9.01 8.36
CA THR A 13 13.45 -10.19 8.62
C THR A 13 13.04 -11.39 7.75
N GLN A 14 11.74 -11.67 7.62
CA GLN A 14 11.24 -12.75 6.75
C GLN A 14 11.51 -12.47 5.26
N LEU A 15 11.53 -11.21 4.85
CA LEU A 15 11.82 -10.78 3.49
C LEU A 15 13.33 -10.61 3.21
N GLY A 16 14.20 -10.90 4.18
CA GLY A 16 15.65 -10.77 4.02
C GLY A 16 16.17 -9.33 4.06
N GLY A 17 15.40 -8.41 4.65
CA GLY A 17 15.74 -6.99 4.82
C GLY A 17 14.71 -6.01 4.25
N GLY A 18 13.64 -6.51 3.62
CA GLY A 18 12.56 -5.69 3.06
C GLY A 18 12.07 -6.16 1.70
N MET A 19 11.18 -5.40 1.08
CA MET A 19 10.65 -5.68 -0.26
C MET A 19 11.68 -5.29 -1.34
N PRO A 20 11.86 -6.08 -2.41
CA PRO A 20 12.74 -5.72 -3.51
C PRO A 20 12.34 -4.39 -4.16
N ALA A 21 13.26 -3.44 -4.24
CA ALA A 21 13.06 -2.22 -5.03
C ALA A 21 12.79 -2.56 -6.51
N GLY A 22 12.01 -1.74 -7.19
CA GLY A 22 11.57 -2.01 -8.55
C GLY A 22 10.38 -2.96 -8.66
N SER A 23 9.59 -3.09 -7.60
CA SER A 23 8.48 -4.03 -7.53
C SER A 23 7.11 -3.37 -7.32
N VAL A 24 6.10 -3.98 -7.90
CA VAL A 24 4.70 -3.78 -7.50
C VAL A 24 4.30 -4.91 -6.56
N VAL A 25 3.84 -4.56 -5.37
CA VAL A 25 3.44 -5.50 -4.31
C VAL A 25 1.95 -5.32 -4.05
N SER A 26 1.16 -6.35 -4.33
CA SER A 26 -0.25 -6.37 -3.92
C SER A 26 -0.40 -6.99 -2.53
N VAL A 27 -1.13 -6.28 -1.69
CA VAL A 27 -1.58 -6.73 -0.37
C VAL A 27 -3.04 -7.11 -0.56
N PHE A 28 -3.37 -8.38 -0.38
CA PHE A 28 -4.74 -8.88 -0.41
C PHE A 28 -5.23 -9.08 1.00
N GLU A 29 -6.30 -8.39 1.38
CA GLU A 29 -6.80 -8.42 2.75
C GLU A 29 -8.26 -8.85 2.87
N GLU A 30 -8.57 -9.61 3.91
CA GLU A 30 -9.95 -9.69 4.40
C GLU A 30 -10.30 -8.38 5.14
N PRO A 31 -11.53 -7.85 4.97
CA PRO A 31 -11.95 -6.64 5.67
C PRO A 31 -11.69 -6.70 7.17
N GLY A 32 -11.04 -5.68 7.73
CA GLY A 32 -10.67 -5.62 9.15
C GLY A 32 -9.35 -6.32 9.53
N ALA A 33 -8.63 -6.90 8.56
CA ALA A 33 -7.30 -7.46 8.80
C ALA A 33 -6.21 -6.39 8.99
N GLY A 34 -6.47 -5.13 8.64
CA GLY A 34 -5.56 -3.99 8.93
C GLY A 34 -4.49 -3.76 7.86
N ALA A 35 -4.85 -3.91 6.57
CA ALA A 35 -3.95 -3.56 5.47
C ALA A 35 -3.61 -2.07 5.45
N ASP A 36 -4.53 -1.19 5.84
CA ASP A 36 -4.26 0.24 5.99
C ASP A 36 -3.15 0.48 7.01
N VAL A 37 -3.18 -0.23 8.15
CA VAL A 37 -2.13 -0.10 9.16
C VAL A 37 -0.78 -0.58 8.61
N LEU A 38 -0.75 -1.62 7.76
CA LEU A 38 0.46 -2.03 7.05
C LEU A 38 0.95 -0.95 6.08
N SER A 39 0.06 -0.29 5.35
CA SER A 39 0.42 0.79 4.44
C SER A 39 0.92 2.03 5.18
N TYR A 40 0.39 2.32 6.37
CA TYR A 40 0.88 3.38 7.25
C TYR A 40 2.30 3.09 7.74
N HIS A 41 2.57 1.86 8.22
CA HIS A 41 3.94 1.43 8.55
C HIS A 41 4.90 1.67 7.39
N PHE A 42 4.50 1.28 6.18
CA PHE A 42 5.34 1.45 4.98
C PHE A 42 5.54 2.93 4.60
N THR A 43 4.51 3.76 4.78
CA THR A 43 4.54 5.20 4.51
C THR A 43 5.46 5.92 5.49
N VAL A 44 5.24 5.71 6.79
CA VAL A 44 6.01 6.33 7.87
C VAL A 44 7.47 5.91 7.84
N GLU A 45 7.76 4.63 7.60
CA GLU A 45 9.14 4.13 7.48
C GLU A 45 9.90 4.85 6.36
N GLY A 46 9.26 5.21 5.25
CA GLY A 46 9.92 5.98 4.19
C GLY A 46 10.15 7.42 4.58
N ALA A 47 9.06 8.09 4.97
CA ALA A 47 9.06 9.51 5.27
C ALA A 47 10.03 9.87 6.41
N THR A 48 10.12 9.02 7.45
CA THR A 48 11.06 9.22 8.57
C THR A 48 12.53 9.05 8.18
N HIS A 49 12.81 8.37 7.06
CA HIS A 49 14.16 8.23 6.50
C HIS A 49 14.43 9.22 5.35
N GLY A 50 13.56 10.23 5.18
CA GLY A 50 13.71 11.27 4.15
C GLY A 50 13.40 10.79 2.73
N GLU A 51 12.67 9.69 2.58
CA GLU A 51 12.18 9.21 1.28
C GLU A 51 10.87 9.91 0.91
N ASN A 52 10.70 10.29 -0.35
CA ASN A 52 9.44 10.84 -0.85
C ASN A 52 8.41 9.72 -1.00
N VAL A 53 7.26 9.90 -0.35
CA VAL A 53 6.17 8.93 -0.34
C VAL A 53 4.93 9.52 -0.98
N PHE A 54 4.39 8.83 -1.99
CA PHE A 54 3.09 9.13 -2.54
C PHE A 54 2.03 8.17 -1.98
N TYR A 55 0.98 8.72 -1.38
CA TYR A 55 -0.16 7.95 -0.88
C TYR A 55 -1.43 8.41 -1.57
N LEU A 56 -2.01 7.53 -2.38
CA LEU A 56 -3.32 7.74 -2.99
C LEU A 56 -4.38 7.01 -2.18
N ALA A 57 -5.33 7.75 -1.63
CA ALA A 57 -6.53 7.25 -0.98
C ALA A 57 -7.73 7.29 -1.95
N THR A 58 -8.55 6.25 -1.98
CA THR A 58 -9.78 6.20 -2.80
C THR A 58 -11.04 6.36 -1.96
N ASP A 59 -11.00 5.90 -0.71
CA ASP A 59 -12.18 5.76 0.14
C ASP A 59 -12.22 6.80 1.28
N ASP A 60 -11.08 7.40 1.61
CA ASP A 60 -10.90 8.36 2.72
C ASP A 60 -10.32 9.69 2.20
N SER A 61 -10.58 10.79 2.91
CA SER A 61 -9.99 12.11 2.64
C SER A 61 -8.53 12.17 3.10
N SER A 62 -7.76 13.15 2.60
CA SER A 62 -6.37 13.32 3.02
C SER A 62 -6.27 13.65 4.52
N GLU A 63 -7.25 14.36 5.07
CA GLU A 63 -7.35 14.70 6.49
C GLU A 63 -7.61 13.44 7.33
N GLU A 64 -8.56 12.59 6.91
CA GLU A 64 -8.85 11.32 7.58
C GLU A 64 -7.62 10.40 7.58
N ILE A 65 -6.91 10.27 6.44
CA ILE A 65 -5.68 9.49 6.37
C ILE A 65 -4.61 10.05 7.31
N ARG A 66 -4.46 11.39 7.39
CA ARG A 66 -3.53 12.03 8.33
C ARG A 66 -3.89 11.72 9.78
N GLU A 67 -5.17 11.82 10.13
CA GLU A 67 -5.68 11.47 11.46
C GLU A 67 -5.41 9.99 11.78
N TYR A 68 -5.70 9.08 10.85
CA TYR A 68 -5.49 7.64 11.05
C TYR A 68 -4.03 7.27 11.23
N ILE A 69 -3.11 7.88 10.47
CA ILE A 69 -1.67 7.68 10.66
C ILE A 69 -1.25 8.19 12.06
N ASN A 70 -1.73 9.36 12.47
CA ASN A 70 -1.43 9.97 13.77
C ASN A 70 -1.98 9.18 14.96
N LEU A 71 -2.97 8.31 14.77
CA LEU A 71 -3.44 7.38 15.82
C LEU A 71 -2.38 6.34 16.21
N TYR A 72 -1.47 6.01 15.30
CA TYR A 72 -0.44 4.98 15.50
C TYR A 72 0.98 5.55 15.62
N PHE A 73 1.23 6.70 14.99
CA PHE A 73 2.56 7.29 14.86
C PHE A 73 2.50 8.79 15.14
N ASP A 74 3.26 9.25 16.13
CA ASP A 74 3.43 10.67 16.40
C ASP A 74 4.49 11.22 15.43
N LEU A 75 4.07 11.96 14.40
CA LEU A 75 4.93 12.45 13.32
C LEU A 75 5.11 13.96 13.39
N ASP A 76 6.35 14.41 13.34
CA ASP A 76 6.69 15.82 13.17
C ASP A 76 6.30 16.31 11.77
N GLU A 77 6.04 17.62 11.63
CA GLU A 77 5.70 18.22 10.33
C GLU A 77 6.78 18.00 9.25
N ALA A 78 8.05 17.95 9.64
CA ALA A 78 9.15 17.65 8.72
C ALA A 78 9.06 16.23 8.10
N VAL A 79 8.43 15.28 8.80
CA VAL A 79 8.15 13.94 8.23
C VAL A 79 6.98 14.03 7.26
N TRP A 80 5.96 14.82 7.57
CA TRP A 80 4.82 15.05 6.70
C TRP A 80 5.18 15.75 5.39
N GLU A 81 6.22 16.60 5.37
CA GLU A 81 6.75 17.21 4.15
C GLU A 81 7.24 16.17 3.12
N ASN A 82 7.60 14.96 3.56
CA ASN A 82 7.99 13.85 2.69
C ASN A 82 6.80 13.01 2.20
N ILE A 83 5.56 13.34 2.58
CA ILE A 83 4.35 12.57 2.25
C ILE A 83 3.40 13.40 1.39
N THR A 84 3.30 13.03 0.11
CA THR A 84 2.28 13.56 -0.80
C THR A 84 1.00 12.72 -0.66
N LEU A 85 0.00 13.26 0.05
CA LEU A 85 -1.32 12.66 0.18
C LEU A 85 -2.27 13.15 -0.91
N LEU A 86 -2.93 12.23 -1.61
CA LEU A 86 -3.99 12.53 -2.56
C LEU A 86 -5.22 11.67 -2.27
N SER A 87 -6.41 12.26 -2.27
CA SER A 87 -7.68 11.54 -2.11
C SER A 87 -8.58 11.69 -3.33
N LEU A 88 -9.16 10.58 -3.81
CA LEU A 88 -10.22 10.60 -4.82
C LEU A 88 -11.61 10.90 -4.20
N ARG A 89 -11.76 10.81 -2.87
CA ARG A 89 -13.03 11.10 -2.16
C ARG A 89 -13.28 12.59 -1.96
N ALA A 90 -12.23 13.42 -1.94
CA ALA A 90 -12.28 14.86 -1.59
C ALA A 90 -13.06 15.77 -2.57
N SER A 91 -14.14 15.28 -3.17
CA SER A 91 -15.00 15.98 -4.14
C SER A 91 -16.22 16.67 -3.52
N MET A 92 -16.34 16.80 -2.18
CA MET A 92 -17.55 17.39 -1.59
C MET A 92 -17.33 18.51 -0.56
N GLN A 93 -16.14 18.68 0.03
CA GLN A 93 -15.93 19.76 1.01
C GLN A 93 -14.50 20.33 0.92
N GLN A 94 -14.46 21.66 0.77
CA GLN A 94 -13.32 22.59 0.83
C GLN A 94 -12.61 22.98 -0.47
N GLU A 95 -12.99 24.19 -0.87
CA GLU A 95 -12.49 25.03 -1.93
C GLU A 95 -11.41 25.98 -1.38
N GLU A 96 -10.12 25.64 -1.38
CA GLU A 96 -9.06 26.65 -1.32
C GLU A 96 -7.71 26.05 -1.72
N GLY A 97 -7.12 26.58 -2.79
CA GLY A 97 -5.92 26.03 -3.43
C GLY A 97 -5.61 26.73 -4.76
N GLU A 98 -4.34 26.76 -5.13
CA GLU A 98 -3.84 27.38 -6.37
C GLU A 98 -4.47 26.74 -7.62
N LYS A 99 -4.62 27.52 -8.69
CA LYS A 99 -5.35 27.11 -9.91
C LYS A 99 -4.78 25.84 -10.56
N ASP A 100 -3.46 25.67 -10.56
CA ASP A 100 -2.81 24.52 -11.19
C ASP A 100 -3.02 23.22 -10.39
N ALA A 101 -2.95 23.29 -9.05
CA ALA A 101 -3.31 22.18 -8.16
C ALA A 101 -4.79 21.80 -8.32
N LYS A 102 -5.69 22.78 -8.48
CA LYS A 102 -7.13 22.54 -8.71
C LYS A 102 -7.41 21.83 -10.03
N ASP A 103 -6.79 22.25 -11.13
CA ASP A 103 -7.00 21.60 -12.43
C ASP A 103 -6.39 20.19 -12.46
N PHE A 104 -5.27 19.99 -11.75
CA PHE A 104 -4.65 18.69 -11.56
C PHE A 104 -5.53 17.72 -10.73
N LEU A 105 -6.04 18.18 -9.58
CA LEU A 105 -6.95 17.42 -8.73
C LEU A 105 -8.24 17.07 -9.48
N ARG A 106 -8.83 18.02 -10.20
CA ARG A 106 -10.01 17.78 -11.04
C ARG A 106 -9.75 16.71 -12.10
N LYS A 107 -8.64 16.80 -12.84
CA LYS A 107 -8.27 15.78 -13.83
C LYS A 107 -8.11 14.40 -13.20
N THR A 108 -7.52 14.33 -12.01
CA THR A 108 -7.35 13.06 -11.29
C THR A 108 -8.69 12.52 -10.75
N ILE A 109 -9.66 13.37 -10.43
CA ILE A 109 -11.01 12.94 -10.05
C ILE A 109 -11.79 12.40 -11.26
N TYR A 110 -11.68 13.05 -12.43
CA TYR A 110 -12.39 12.63 -13.65
C TYR A 110 -11.70 11.48 -14.41
N ASP A 111 -10.38 11.42 -14.36
CA ASP A 111 -9.53 10.36 -14.89
C ASP A 111 -8.46 9.96 -13.85
N PRO A 112 -8.84 9.18 -12.81
CA PRO A 112 -7.92 8.65 -11.80
C PRO A 112 -6.66 7.99 -12.37
N ILE A 113 -6.79 7.20 -13.43
CA ILE A 113 -5.65 6.52 -14.08
C ILE A 113 -4.71 7.54 -14.73
N GLY A 114 -5.25 8.50 -15.48
CA GLY A 114 -4.47 9.58 -16.09
C GLY A 114 -3.82 10.51 -15.05
N GLY A 115 -4.52 10.77 -13.94
CA GLY A 115 -4.00 11.52 -12.80
C GLY A 115 -2.77 10.86 -12.20
N ILE A 116 -2.85 9.57 -11.86
CA ILE A 116 -1.70 8.79 -11.37
C ILE A 116 -0.54 8.85 -12.35
N LYS A 117 -0.79 8.61 -13.65
CA LYS A 117 0.24 8.67 -14.69
C LYS A 117 0.95 10.02 -14.73
N THR A 118 0.20 11.10 -14.54
CA THR A 118 0.73 12.46 -14.58
C THR A 118 1.60 12.75 -13.36
N ILE A 119 1.20 12.39 -12.13
CA ILE A 119 2.04 12.61 -10.94
C ILE A 119 3.35 11.83 -11.10
N LEU A 120 3.24 10.54 -11.42
CA LEU A 120 4.37 9.64 -11.57
C LEU A 120 5.26 9.95 -12.78
N SER A 121 4.89 10.90 -13.65
CA SER A 121 5.76 11.41 -14.71
C SER A 121 6.51 12.69 -14.34
N HIS A 122 6.03 13.44 -13.34
CA HIS A 122 6.61 14.73 -12.93
C HIS A 122 7.40 14.63 -11.62
N GLU A 123 7.05 13.66 -10.76
CA GLU A 123 7.63 13.50 -9.43
C GLU A 123 8.20 12.08 -9.23
N GLU A 124 9.30 12.01 -8.49
CA GLU A 124 9.96 10.78 -8.10
C GLU A 124 9.68 10.48 -6.63
N PHE A 125 9.13 9.29 -6.39
CA PHE A 125 8.80 8.75 -5.08
C PHE A 125 9.49 7.40 -4.93
N GLU A 126 10.18 7.19 -3.81
CA GLU A 126 10.74 5.89 -3.45
C GLU A 126 9.65 4.91 -3.01
N ARG A 127 8.51 5.43 -2.55
CA ARG A 127 7.37 4.63 -2.09
C ARG A 127 6.07 5.17 -2.65
N VAL A 128 5.25 4.28 -3.18
CA VAL A 128 3.91 4.60 -3.64
C VAL A 128 2.92 3.66 -2.96
N VAL A 129 1.85 4.20 -2.41
CA VAL A 129 0.71 3.43 -1.87
C VAL A 129 -0.54 3.81 -2.64
N ILE A 130 -1.30 2.81 -3.08
CA ILE A 130 -2.65 2.99 -3.62
C ILE A 130 -3.62 2.25 -2.70
N ASN A 131 -4.35 3.01 -1.90
CA ASN A 131 -5.33 2.54 -0.93
C ASN A 131 -6.77 3.04 -1.23
N ASN A 132 -7.67 2.25 -1.78
CA ASN A 132 -7.52 0.87 -2.20
C ASN A 132 -7.41 0.76 -3.72
N PHE A 133 -6.68 -0.26 -4.17
CA PHE A 133 -6.64 -0.63 -5.57
C PHE A 133 -7.94 -1.34 -6.01
N THR A 134 -8.74 -1.83 -5.05
CA THR A 134 -10.11 -2.34 -5.25
C THR A 134 -10.98 -1.35 -6.05
N TYR A 135 -10.86 -0.04 -5.81
CA TYR A 135 -11.54 1.01 -6.55
C TYR A 135 -11.36 0.86 -8.07
N PHE A 136 -10.14 0.61 -8.52
CA PHE A 136 -9.85 0.49 -9.96
C PHE A 136 -10.46 -0.78 -10.54
N LEU A 137 -10.41 -1.89 -9.80
CA LEU A 137 -11.05 -3.15 -10.20
C LEU A 137 -12.58 -3.03 -10.28
N ALA A 138 -13.19 -2.19 -9.45
CA ALA A 138 -14.64 -1.98 -9.43
C ALA A 138 -15.14 -1.04 -10.52
N ASN A 139 -14.33 -0.06 -10.93
CA ASN A 139 -14.77 1.05 -11.78
C ASN A 139 -14.18 1.03 -13.21
N TYR A 140 -13.21 0.17 -13.49
CA TYR A 140 -12.56 0.08 -14.80
C TYR A 140 -12.57 -1.34 -15.36
N PRO A 141 -12.57 -1.49 -16.70
CA PRO A 141 -12.28 -2.77 -17.36
C PRO A 141 -10.95 -3.36 -16.87
N ILE A 142 -10.88 -4.69 -16.74
CA ILE A 142 -9.69 -5.37 -16.24
C ILE A 142 -8.45 -5.10 -17.10
N GLU A 143 -8.63 -4.88 -18.40
CA GLU A 143 -7.56 -4.54 -19.34
C GLU A 143 -6.89 -3.20 -18.98
N ASP A 144 -7.69 -2.20 -18.58
CA ASP A 144 -7.19 -0.89 -18.16
C ASP A 144 -6.48 -0.97 -16.80
N VAL A 145 -6.98 -1.82 -15.90
CA VAL A 145 -6.34 -2.08 -14.61
C VAL A 145 -5.00 -2.79 -14.79
N ILE A 146 -4.92 -3.77 -15.69
CA ILE A 146 -3.66 -4.43 -16.05
C ILE A 146 -2.68 -3.42 -16.64
N ALA A 147 -3.13 -2.57 -17.56
CA ALA A 147 -2.30 -1.51 -18.15
C ALA A 147 -1.81 -0.52 -17.08
N LEU A 148 -2.61 -0.22 -16.05
CA LEU A 148 -2.19 0.59 -14.91
C LEU A 148 -1.10 -0.13 -14.09
N ILE A 149 -1.25 -1.42 -13.79
CA ILE A 149 -0.20 -2.20 -13.08
C ILE A 149 1.11 -2.22 -13.88
N ASP A 150 1.05 -2.33 -15.21
CA ASP A 150 2.24 -2.28 -16.07
C ASP A 150 2.94 -0.92 -16.02
N VAL A 151 2.16 0.18 -16.02
CA VAL A 151 2.71 1.53 -15.83
C VAL A 151 3.39 1.66 -14.47
N LEU A 152 2.74 1.18 -13.41
CA LEU A 152 3.28 1.20 -12.05
C LEU A 152 4.54 0.33 -11.92
N SER A 153 4.58 -0.83 -12.60
CA SER A 153 5.76 -1.70 -12.64
C SER A 153 6.94 -1.03 -13.35
N ASN A 154 6.68 -0.36 -14.47
CA ASN A 154 7.72 0.38 -15.19
C ASN A 154 8.22 1.57 -14.37
N TYR A 155 7.33 2.30 -13.70
CA TYR A 155 7.69 3.36 -12.77
C TYR A 155 8.59 2.84 -11.65
N ALA A 156 8.14 1.79 -10.95
CA ALA A 156 8.89 1.20 -9.84
C ALA A 156 10.30 0.80 -10.26
N LYS A 157 10.43 0.08 -11.40
CA LYS A 157 11.73 -0.38 -11.92
C LYS A 157 12.67 0.77 -12.24
N ARG A 158 12.16 1.81 -12.91
CA ARG A 158 12.95 2.98 -13.31
C ARG A 158 13.48 3.73 -12.09
N ASN A 159 12.65 3.92 -11.08
CA ASN A 159 12.96 4.76 -9.92
C ASN A 159 13.50 3.97 -8.71
N GLN A 160 13.63 2.63 -8.84
CA GLN A 160 13.99 1.75 -7.72
C GLN A 160 13.05 1.93 -6.51
N SER A 161 11.76 2.11 -6.79
CA SER A 161 10.68 2.32 -5.82
C SER A 161 9.95 1.02 -5.50
N VAL A 162 9.15 1.03 -4.45
CA VAL A 162 8.14 -0.02 -4.22
C VAL A 162 6.74 0.59 -4.28
N VAL A 163 5.88 -0.01 -5.11
CA VAL A 163 4.46 0.37 -5.23
C VAL A 163 3.63 -0.67 -4.49
N MET A 164 2.90 -0.25 -3.46
CA MET A 164 2.00 -1.08 -2.68
C MET A 164 0.54 -0.87 -3.10
N LEU A 165 -0.15 -1.95 -3.45
CA LEU A 165 -1.56 -1.94 -3.87
C LEU A 165 -2.40 -2.69 -2.85
N LEU A 166 -3.38 -2.04 -2.22
CA LEU A 166 -4.29 -2.70 -1.26
C LEU A 166 -5.51 -3.24 -2.00
N VAL A 167 -5.84 -4.52 -1.81
CA VAL A 167 -6.88 -5.23 -2.56
C VAL A 167 -7.76 -6.06 -1.64
N THR A 168 -9.02 -5.68 -1.58
CA THR A 168 -9.99 -6.33 -0.70
C THR A 168 -10.41 -7.67 -1.28
N LYS A 169 -10.07 -8.73 -0.55
CA LYS A 169 -10.31 -10.11 -0.92
C LYS A 169 -11.79 -10.46 -0.86
N GLY A 170 -12.26 -11.22 -1.84
CA GLY A 170 -13.63 -11.71 -1.93
C GLY A 170 -14.62 -10.76 -2.60
N MET A 171 -14.19 -9.57 -3.02
CA MET A 171 -15.04 -8.62 -3.76
C MET A 171 -15.18 -8.96 -5.26
N PHE A 172 -14.25 -9.74 -5.80
CA PHE A 172 -14.21 -10.12 -7.21
C PHE A 172 -14.12 -11.64 -7.36
N ASP A 173 -14.36 -12.12 -8.57
CA ASP A 173 -14.22 -13.53 -8.85
C ASP A 173 -12.74 -13.98 -8.69
N PRO A 174 -12.49 -15.26 -8.35
CA PRO A 174 -11.13 -15.74 -8.12
C PRO A 174 -10.17 -15.57 -9.31
N ARG A 175 -10.67 -15.49 -10.55
CA ARG A 175 -9.81 -15.28 -11.72
C ARG A 175 -9.30 -13.84 -11.75
N THR A 176 -10.14 -12.86 -11.47
CA THR A 176 -9.74 -11.45 -11.38
C THR A 176 -8.67 -11.24 -10.30
N GLU A 177 -8.86 -11.80 -9.10
CA GLU A 177 -7.81 -11.73 -8.06
C GLU A 177 -6.52 -12.42 -8.49
N THR A 178 -6.62 -13.60 -9.12
CA THR A 178 -5.47 -14.34 -9.65
C THR A 178 -4.72 -13.53 -10.70
N THR A 179 -5.43 -12.81 -11.56
CA THR A 179 -4.85 -11.92 -12.58
C THR A 179 -4.02 -10.82 -11.91
N VAL A 180 -4.55 -10.11 -10.91
CA VAL A 180 -3.80 -9.07 -10.20
C VAL A 180 -2.54 -9.65 -9.51
N LYS A 181 -2.66 -10.83 -8.87
CA LYS A 181 -1.51 -11.56 -8.28
C LYS A 181 -0.47 -11.97 -9.34
N HIS A 182 -0.91 -12.28 -10.55
CA HIS A 182 -0.03 -12.64 -11.66
C HIS A 182 0.84 -11.46 -12.09
N TYR A 183 0.22 -10.29 -12.32
CA TYR A 183 0.90 -9.07 -12.77
C TYR A 183 1.72 -8.38 -11.66
N SER A 184 1.42 -8.63 -10.40
CA SER A 184 2.24 -8.14 -9.27
C SER A 184 3.59 -8.87 -9.17
N ASP A 185 4.65 -8.17 -8.75
CA ASP A 185 5.95 -8.77 -8.47
C ASP A 185 6.01 -9.41 -7.07
N GLY A 186 5.31 -8.82 -6.11
CA GLY A 186 5.08 -9.34 -4.76
C GLY A 186 3.59 -9.51 -4.44
N VAL A 187 3.26 -10.50 -3.61
CA VAL A 187 1.90 -10.74 -3.11
C VAL A 187 1.97 -11.09 -1.63
N ILE A 188 1.28 -10.30 -0.82
CA ILE A 188 1.10 -10.53 0.62
C ILE A 188 -0.40 -10.76 0.85
N GLU A 189 -0.77 -11.71 1.71
CA GLU A 189 -2.16 -11.97 2.09
C GLU A 189 -2.34 -11.77 3.60
N LEU A 190 -3.33 -10.96 3.96
CA LEU A 190 -3.79 -10.69 5.33
C LEU A 190 -5.16 -11.37 5.49
N THR A 191 -5.29 -12.23 6.51
CA THR A 191 -6.50 -13.02 6.74
C THR A 191 -6.90 -12.99 8.21
N LEU A 192 -8.20 -13.11 8.44
CA LEU A 192 -8.80 -13.26 9.75
C LEU A 192 -9.12 -14.74 9.97
N LYS A 193 -8.89 -15.20 11.20
CA LYS A 193 -9.34 -16.51 11.63
C LYS A 193 -9.98 -16.41 13.01
N GLU A 194 -11.25 -16.77 13.10
CA GLU A 194 -11.91 -16.99 14.38
C GLU A 194 -11.34 -18.26 15.02
N VAL A 195 -10.83 -18.11 16.24
CA VAL A 195 -10.32 -19.22 17.06
C VAL A 195 -10.88 -19.06 18.46
N GLU A 196 -11.79 -19.96 18.82
CA GLU A 196 -12.53 -19.91 20.08
C GLU A 196 -13.20 -18.55 20.31
N ASN A 197 -12.66 -17.75 21.22
CA ASN A 197 -13.20 -16.44 21.61
C ASN A 197 -12.38 -15.26 21.06
N GLU A 198 -11.46 -15.51 20.12
CA GLU A 198 -10.54 -14.50 19.61
C GLU A 198 -10.51 -14.45 18.07
N VAL A 199 -10.34 -13.24 17.53
CA VAL A 199 -10.09 -13.03 16.10
C VAL A 199 -8.57 -12.91 15.89
N GLN A 200 -7.97 -13.94 15.29
CA GLN A 200 -6.55 -13.96 14.98
C GLN A 200 -6.29 -13.36 13.61
N ARG A 201 -5.40 -12.37 13.53
CA ARG A 201 -4.90 -11.82 12.26
C ARG A 201 -3.64 -12.52 11.82
N ARG A 202 -3.55 -12.85 10.54
CA ARG A 202 -2.46 -13.64 9.96
C ARG A 202 -1.98 -13.03 8.66
N LEU A 203 -0.67 -12.86 8.54
CA LEU A 203 0.02 -12.40 7.34
C LEU A 203 0.82 -13.56 6.75
N LYS A 204 0.70 -13.77 5.45
CA LYS A 204 1.60 -14.68 4.71
C LYS A 204 2.10 -14.00 3.45
N VAL A 205 3.31 -14.36 3.08
CA VAL A 205 3.90 -13.96 1.81
C VAL A 205 3.64 -15.06 0.79
N VAL A 206 2.94 -14.74 -0.29
CA VAL A 206 2.55 -15.71 -1.32
C VAL A 206 3.59 -15.75 -2.44
N LYS A 207 4.11 -14.60 -2.83
CA LYS A 207 5.03 -14.43 -3.96
C LYS A 207 5.93 -13.23 -3.74
N PHE A 208 7.19 -13.33 -4.14
CA PHE A 208 8.05 -12.20 -4.47
C PHE A 208 9.02 -12.61 -5.57
N LYS A 209 9.25 -11.74 -6.54
CA LYS A 209 10.37 -11.88 -7.48
C LYS A 209 11.66 -11.41 -6.81
N GLY A 210 12.75 -12.13 -7.02
CA GLY A 210 14.09 -11.73 -6.55
C GLY A 210 14.46 -12.15 -5.13
N ILE A 211 13.52 -12.67 -4.33
CA ILE A 211 13.81 -13.24 -3.00
C ILE A 211 13.14 -14.60 -2.81
N LEU A 212 13.67 -15.39 -1.88
CA LEU A 212 13.04 -16.64 -1.46
C LEU A 212 11.79 -16.34 -0.64
N VAL A 213 10.65 -16.85 -1.08
CA VAL A 213 9.38 -16.68 -0.36
C VAL A 213 9.45 -17.40 1.00
N PRO A 214 9.24 -16.69 2.12
CA PRO A 214 9.25 -17.31 3.43
C PRO A 214 8.06 -18.26 3.58
N LYS A 215 8.29 -19.39 4.25
CA LYS A 215 7.24 -20.40 4.53
C LYS A 215 6.38 -20.05 5.74
N ALA A 216 6.83 -19.12 6.58
CA ALA A 216 6.18 -18.79 7.83
C ALA A 216 4.89 -18.00 7.59
N ILE A 217 3.86 -18.31 8.36
CA ILE A 217 2.67 -17.47 8.52
C ILE A 217 2.85 -16.70 9.82
N LEU A 218 2.82 -15.37 9.74
CA LEU A 218 3.04 -14.48 10.88
C LEU A 218 1.69 -14.14 11.50
N ARG A 219 1.55 -14.37 12.81
CA ARG A 219 0.41 -13.85 13.57
C ARG A 219 0.74 -12.44 14.02
N TYR A 220 -0.27 -11.57 14.06
CA TYR A 220 -0.07 -10.20 14.51
C TYR A 220 -1.32 -9.64 15.19
N GLU A 221 -1.08 -8.57 15.95
CA GLU A 221 -2.10 -7.76 16.60
C GLU A 221 -2.03 -6.33 16.06
N LEU A 222 -3.18 -5.65 16.04
CA LEU A 222 -3.24 -4.21 15.86
C LEU A 222 -3.22 -3.58 17.26
N THR A 223 -2.27 -2.67 17.46
CA THR A 223 -2.04 -1.97 18.73
C THR A 223 -2.12 -0.46 18.50
N ASP A 224 -2.04 0.31 19.57
CA ASP A 224 -1.84 1.78 19.54
C ASP A 224 -0.52 2.21 18.87
N LYS A 225 0.35 1.27 18.50
CA LYS A 225 1.61 1.48 17.77
C LYS A 225 1.63 0.76 16.41
N GLY A 226 0.44 0.45 15.89
CA GLY A 226 0.22 -0.26 14.64
C GLY A 226 0.41 -1.77 14.77
N ILE A 227 0.94 -2.42 13.73
CA ILE A 227 1.12 -3.88 13.67
C ILE A 227 2.24 -4.36 14.59
N LYS A 228 1.89 -5.24 15.53
CA LYS A 228 2.83 -6.00 16.35
C LYS A 228 2.78 -7.46 15.96
N MET A 229 3.85 -8.00 15.38
CA MET A 229 3.93 -9.42 15.03
C MET A 229 4.37 -10.27 16.22
N GLU A 230 3.72 -11.41 16.41
CA GLU A 230 4.15 -12.40 17.37
C GLU A 230 5.46 -13.05 16.90
N SER A 231 6.40 -13.23 17.81
CA SER A 231 7.63 -13.96 17.52
C SER A 231 7.28 -15.42 17.25
N VAL A 232 7.69 -15.93 16.09
CA VAL A 232 7.56 -17.36 15.78
C VAL A 232 8.55 -18.11 16.67
N MET A 233 8.12 -18.56 17.86
CA MET A 233 8.90 -19.53 18.63
C MET A 233 9.01 -20.80 17.80
N ARG A 234 10.16 -21.02 17.18
CA ARG A 234 10.56 -22.37 16.76
C ARG A 234 10.78 -23.16 18.03
N VAL A 235 9.81 -24.00 18.40
CA VAL A 235 10.11 -25.14 19.27
C VAL A 235 11.04 -26.03 18.44
N LEU A 236 12.33 -26.00 18.78
CA LEU A 236 13.34 -26.93 18.30
C LEU A 236 13.21 -28.26 19.06
#